data_AF-A0A963MN68-F1
#
_entry.id   AF-A0A963MN68-F1
#
_cell.length_a   1.000
_cell.length_b   1.000
_cell.length_c   1.000
_cell.angle_alpha   90.00
_cell.angle_beta   90.00
_cell.angle_gamma   90.00
#
_symmetry.space_group_name_H-M   'P 1'
#
loop_
_entity.id
_entity.type
_entity.pdbx_description
1 polymer ?
#
loop_
_entity_poly.entity_id
_entity_poly.type
_entity_poly.pdbx_seq_one_letter_code
_entity_poly.pdbx_strand_id
1 'polypeptide(L)'
;GASEGLSGTPGYMAPEYIERREIGPRNDVFAAGVLLVELLAGRPLGREGGVKKILERTCSTPVALPAGCPPVDEAVAAIALRAAALDPLARFADAAEFRAALEAWLRPADEDAGAGAEAKPGAVDFLMRRMKHRGDFPALSESVVAINRIAASESESVGTLSALILRDFGLTNKLLRVVNSAHFRPAGGGRISTISRAVVVLGFDAVRNIAITVLLFEHLQNKTNASQLQEEFLRACLAGLFARELAQRLRLRDSEQSYICAVFHNLGRLLCQFYFPEESEDIRRVVQQHGCSEEIAAQRVLGAGLEELGIALARAWGFPELIQNSMRALPEGAVHPPRTADERLQALAACANACCDAVSRLAPAERERALADIAARFDEAVPVPAREMRERLLTAVDELGEFARVVKVSLAQTRFGRNLRHFIDGSAPAENARADATLMPASALLEQSLPAEGGAEGQRAADPQAVLSAGIQDISNTLVEDFRLNDVLRIILETMYRAMGFKRVLLCVRDARTNTMCGRFGFGPEVGELARQLRFSLAAQPDNVFNVATARGVDVLISDVDDPKIAARVPAWYRKSVAARTFVLFPLTIKARPVAMIYADKDRPGELRISEQELAMLRTLRNQAVLAIKQAG
;
A
#
# COMPACT_ATOMS: atom_id res chain seq x y z
N GLY A 1 -49.05 35.06 18.19
CA GLY A 1 -47.75 35.68 17.89
C GLY A 1 -46.82 35.58 19.07
N ALA A 2 -45.92 34.59 19.07
CA ALA A 2 -44.73 34.55 19.94
C ALA A 2 -43.49 34.00 19.21
N SER A 3 -43.61 33.60 17.94
CA SER A 3 -42.50 33.08 17.11
C SER A 3 -41.89 34.13 16.18
N GLU A 4 -42.47 35.33 16.07
CA GLU A 4 -41.91 36.40 15.25
C GLU A 4 -40.71 37.02 15.99
N GLY A 5 -39.51 36.58 15.60
CA GLY A 5 -38.24 37.20 15.99
C GLY A 5 -37.24 36.31 16.74
N LEU A 6 -37.48 35.01 16.92
CA LEU A 6 -36.42 34.08 17.39
C LEU A 6 -35.59 33.63 16.18
N SER A 7 -34.27 33.85 16.22
CA SER A 7 -33.34 33.39 15.20
C SER A 7 -32.51 32.23 15.76
N GLY A 8 -32.57 31.07 15.10
CA GLY A 8 -31.85 29.86 15.51
C GLY A 8 -32.61 28.57 15.19
N THR A 9 -31.99 27.43 15.47
CA THR A 9 -32.61 26.12 15.27
C THR A 9 -33.34 25.70 16.56
N PRO A 10 -34.68 25.51 16.56
CA PRO A 10 -35.48 25.38 17.79
C PRO A 10 -35.02 24.33 18.82
N GLY A 11 -34.38 23.24 18.38
CA GLY A 11 -33.86 22.18 19.26
C GLY A 11 -32.51 22.49 19.91
N TYR A 12 -31.81 23.54 19.49
CA TYR A 12 -30.51 23.95 20.01
C TYR A 12 -30.54 25.35 20.66
N MET A 13 -31.71 26.01 20.67
CA MET A 13 -31.87 27.30 21.33
C MET A 13 -31.84 27.11 22.85
N ALA A 14 -31.03 27.90 23.55
CA ALA A 14 -30.98 27.86 25.01
C ALA A 14 -32.29 28.37 25.65
N PRO A 15 -32.77 27.77 26.77
CA PRO A 15 -34.00 28.16 27.45
C PRO A 15 -34.12 29.67 27.75
N GLU A 16 -33.03 30.28 28.22
CA GLU A 16 -32.98 31.70 28.57
C GLU A 16 -33.11 32.62 27.33
N TYR A 17 -32.68 32.16 26.16
CA TYR A 17 -32.91 32.88 24.90
C TYR A 17 -34.38 32.80 24.48
N ILE A 18 -35.02 31.64 24.68
CA ILE A 18 -36.43 31.43 24.34
C ILE A 18 -37.33 32.26 25.25
N GLU A 19 -37.06 32.27 26.56
CA GLU A 19 -37.91 32.92 27.57
C GLU A 19 -37.62 34.41 27.75
N ARG A 20 -36.34 34.80 27.81
CA ARG A 20 -35.91 36.14 28.24
C ARG A 20 -35.14 36.92 27.18
N ARG A 21 -34.86 36.31 26.03
CA ARG A 21 -34.03 36.88 24.94
C ARG A 21 -32.61 37.22 25.38
N GLU A 22 -32.11 36.54 26.42
CA GLU A 22 -30.74 36.71 26.90
C GLU A 22 -29.77 35.96 25.98
N ILE A 23 -28.66 36.62 25.62
CA ILE A 23 -27.61 36.07 24.77
C ILE A 23 -26.29 36.22 25.50
N GLY A 24 -25.54 35.14 25.59
CA GLY A 24 -24.19 35.10 26.13
C GLY A 24 -23.47 33.79 25.76
N PRO A 25 -22.23 33.61 26.25
CA PRO A 25 -21.42 32.42 25.92
C PRO A 25 -22.07 31.09 26.30
N ARG A 26 -22.92 31.10 27.35
CA ARG A 26 -23.63 29.92 27.86
C ARG A 26 -24.71 29.40 26.90
N ASN A 27 -25.15 30.21 25.95
CA ASN A 27 -26.08 29.80 24.90
C ASN A 27 -25.39 28.85 23.91
N ASP A 28 -24.15 29.17 23.52
CA ASP A 28 -23.35 28.32 22.63
C ASP A 28 -22.94 27.01 23.32
N VAL A 29 -22.61 27.07 24.62
CA VAL A 29 -22.34 25.88 25.45
C VAL A 29 -23.56 24.95 25.49
N PHE A 30 -24.77 25.49 25.60
CA PHE A 30 -26.00 24.69 25.58
C PHE A 30 -26.20 24.00 24.23
N ALA A 31 -26.07 24.74 23.12
CA ALA A 31 -26.20 24.17 21.78
C ALA A 31 -25.18 23.05 21.52
N ALA A 32 -23.93 23.27 21.92
CA ALA A 32 -22.87 22.28 21.83
C ALA A 32 -23.11 21.06 22.75
N GLY A 33 -23.65 21.28 23.96
CA GLY A 33 -24.04 20.22 24.89
C GLY A 33 -25.14 19.33 24.32
N VAL A 34 -26.21 19.92 23.78
CA VAL A 34 -27.30 19.17 23.12
C VAL A 34 -26.76 18.34 21.95
N LEU A 35 -25.91 18.92 21.10
CA LEU A 35 -25.27 18.21 20.00
C LEU A 35 -24.43 17.03 20.50
N LEU A 36 -23.64 17.23 21.56
CA LEU A 36 -22.83 16.17 22.14
C LEU A 36 -23.69 15.02 22.68
N VAL A 37 -24.81 15.32 23.35
CA VAL A 37 -25.75 14.27 23.79
C VAL A 37 -26.35 13.51 22.61
N GLU A 38 -26.69 14.18 21.50
CA GLU A 38 -27.16 13.51 20.27
C GLU A 38 -26.09 12.61 19.64
N LEU A 39 -24.82 13.03 19.63
CA LEU A 39 -23.70 12.23 19.15
C LEU A 39 -23.49 10.99 20.02
N LEU A 40 -23.54 11.14 21.35
CA LEU A 40 -23.44 10.02 22.30
C LEU A 40 -24.62 9.05 22.17
N ALA A 41 -25.83 9.57 21.92
CA ALA A 41 -27.04 8.76 21.74
C ALA A 41 -27.13 8.11 20.36
N GLY A 42 -26.36 8.56 19.36
CA GLY A 42 -26.44 8.10 17.97
C GLY A 42 -27.75 8.46 17.26
N ARG A 43 -28.57 9.35 17.84
CA ARG A 43 -29.85 9.80 17.28
C ARG A 43 -30.23 11.21 17.76
N PRO A 44 -31.01 11.97 16.97
CA PRO A 44 -31.50 13.28 17.38
C PRO A 44 -32.43 13.21 18.60
N LEU A 45 -32.36 14.20 19.48
CA LEU A 45 -33.19 14.28 20.68
C LEU A 45 -34.54 14.93 20.39
N GLY A 46 -35.62 14.14 20.53
CA GLY A 46 -36.96 14.65 20.86
C GLY A 46 -37.54 15.74 19.94
N ARG A 47 -37.22 15.72 18.63
CA ARG A 47 -37.66 16.71 17.63
C ARG A 47 -39.06 16.47 17.06
N GLU A 48 -39.88 15.68 17.74
CA GLU A 48 -41.21 15.30 17.28
C GLU A 48 -42.26 16.34 17.72
N GLY A 49 -42.85 17.02 16.74
CA GLY A 49 -43.91 18.02 16.94
C GLY A 49 -43.63 19.35 16.26
N GLY A 50 -44.62 20.24 16.26
CA GLY A 50 -44.44 21.59 15.72
C GLY A 50 -43.45 22.43 16.53
N VAL A 51 -42.88 23.46 15.90
CA VAL A 51 -41.85 24.36 16.48
C VAL A 51 -42.19 24.82 17.89
N LYS A 52 -43.45 25.19 18.15
CA LYS A 52 -43.93 25.63 19.47
C LYS A 52 -43.73 24.57 20.55
N LYS A 53 -44.02 23.31 20.24
CA LYS A 53 -43.89 22.17 21.17
C LYS A 53 -42.43 21.85 21.48
N ILE A 54 -41.54 22.03 20.49
CA ILE A 54 -40.09 21.88 20.66
C ILE A 54 -39.58 22.95 21.63
N LEU A 55 -39.93 24.22 21.41
CA LEU A 55 -39.51 25.33 22.27
C LEU A 55 -40.03 25.17 23.72
N GLU A 56 -41.31 24.82 23.90
CA GLU A 56 -41.89 24.56 25.23
C GLU A 56 -41.16 23.42 25.97
N ARG A 57 -40.77 22.37 25.24
CA ARG A 57 -40.04 21.23 25.80
C ARG A 57 -38.62 21.61 26.20
N THR A 58 -37.92 22.38 25.36
CA THR A 58 -36.57 22.86 25.64
C THR A 58 -36.51 23.66 26.95
N CYS A 59 -37.56 24.42 27.28
CA CYS A 59 -37.63 25.19 28.53
C CYS A 59 -38.03 24.37 29.77
N SER A 60 -38.80 23.28 29.60
CA SER A 60 -39.44 22.57 30.71
C SER A 60 -38.87 21.18 31.02
N THR A 61 -38.17 20.56 30.07
CA THR A 61 -37.70 19.18 30.19
C THR A 61 -36.17 19.14 30.21
N PRO A 62 -35.53 18.64 31.29
CA PRO A 62 -34.09 18.45 31.31
C PRO A 62 -33.63 17.52 30.20
N VAL A 63 -32.52 17.86 29.55
CA VAL A 63 -31.88 17.00 28.57
C VAL A 63 -31.35 15.75 29.28
N ALA A 64 -31.65 14.57 28.74
CA ALA A 64 -31.24 13.29 29.29
C ALA A 64 -30.85 12.33 28.16
N LEU A 65 -29.99 11.36 28.48
CA LEU A 65 -29.65 10.27 27.55
C LEU A 65 -30.88 9.37 27.37
N PRO A 66 -31.31 9.08 26.12
CA PRO A 66 -32.54 8.36 25.89
C PRO A 66 -32.36 6.84 26.13
N ALA A 67 -33.42 6.16 26.57
CA ALA A 67 -33.41 4.72 26.82
C ALA A 67 -32.97 3.93 25.56
N GLY A 68 -31.96 3.06 25.70
CA GLY A 68 -31.34 2.31 24.61
C GLY A 68 -30.09 2.95 23.99
N CYS A 69 -29.49 3.95 24.65
CA CYS A 69 -28.17 4.49 24.28
C CYS A 69 -27.08 3.39 24.38
N PRO A 70 -26.09 3.34 23.45
CA PRO A 70 -24.92 2.49 23.60
C PRO A 70 -24.21 2.72 24.95
N PRO A 71 -23.36 1.78 25.44
CA PRO A 71 -22.57 2.03 26.63
C PRO A 71 -21.65 3.25 26.40
N VAL A 72 -21.92 4.34 27.12
CA VAL A 72 -21.17 5.60 27.11
C VAL A 72 -20.49 5.77 28.45
N ASP A 73 -19.26 6.30 28.44
CA ASP A 73 -18.53 6.66 29.66
C ASP A 73 -19.31 7.68 30.50
N GLU A 74 -19.51 7.39 31.78
CA GLU A 74 -20.28 8.23 32.71
C GLU A 74 -19.68 9.64 32.84
N ALA A 75 -18.36 9.79 32.69
CA ALA A 75 -17.69 11.09 32.82
C ALA A 75 -18.01 12.03 31.64
N VAL A 76 -17.98 11.52 30.40
CA VAL A 76 -18.37 12.34 29.23
C VAL A 76 -19.87 12.60 29.19
N ALA A 77 -20.67 11.64 29.64
CA ALA A 77 -22.11 11.83 29.80
C ALA A 77 -22.41 12.95 30.79
N ALA A 78 -21.74 12.99 31.94
CA ALA A 78 -21.89 14.05 32.93
C ALA A 78 -21.48 15.43 32.38
N ILE A 79 -20.40 15.52 31.62
CA ILE A 79 -19.95 16.75 30.96
C ILE A 79 -21.01 17.24 29.95
N ALA A 80 -21.53 16.34 29.10
CA ALA A 80 -22.55 16.68 28.11
C ALA A 80 -23.87 17.14 28.76
N LEU A 81 -24.32 16.45 29.81
CA LEU A 81 -25.54 16.80 30.55
C LEU A 81 -25.39 18.11 31.32
N ARG A 82 -24.21 18.39 31.89
CA ARG A 82 -23.91 19.67 32.53
C ARG A 82 -23.92 20.83 31.54
N ALA A 83 -23.36 20.64 30.34
CA ALA A 83 -23.40 21.64 29.27
C ALA A 83 -24.84 21.90 28.79
N ALA A 84 -25.70 20.88 28.76
CA ALA A 84 -27.10 20.96 28.34
C ALA A 84 -28.11 21.23 29.48
N ALA A 85 -27.65 21.68 30.65
CA ALA A 85 -28.52 21.94 31.80
C ALA A 85 -29.53 23.08 31.52
N LEU A 86 -30.72 23.01 32.12
CA LEU A 86 -31.73 24.08 31.94
C LEU A 86 -31.28 25.41 32.56
N ASP A 87 -30.71 25.36 33.78
CA ASP A 87 -30.16 26.52 34.46
C ASP A 87 -28.82 26.94 33.82
N PRO A 88 -28.70 28.16 33.28
CA PRO A 88 -27.45 28.66 32.72
C PRO A 88 -26.29 28.64 33.71
N LEU A 89 -26.53 28.88 35.00
CA LEU A 89 -25.48 28.92 36.03
C LEU A 89 -24.90 27.55 36.36
N ALA A 90 -25.67 26.47 36.12
CA ALA A 90 -25.19 25.09 36.27
C ALA A 90 -24.25 24.65 35.13
N ARG A 91 -24.28 25.36 33.99
CA ARG A 91 -23.41 25.09 32.83
C ARG A 91 -22.00 25.63 33.02
N PHE A 92 -21.10 25.23 32.13
CA PHE A 92 -19.79 25.86 31.97
C PHE A 92 -19.95 27.35 31.61
N ALA A 93 -19.07 28.19 32.13
CA ALA A 93 -19.12 29.64 31.97
C ALA A 93 -18.98 30.07 30.51
N ASP A 94 -18.14 29.37 29.76
CA ASP A 94 -17.87 29.61 28.35
C ASP A 94 -17.38 28.34 27.63
N ALA A 95 -17.10 28.49 26.34
CA ALA A 95 -16.58 27.40 25.50
C ALA A 95 -15.16 26.96 25.91
N ALA A 96 -14.37 27.82 26.56
CA ALA A 96 -13.01 27.47 26.99
C ALA A 96 -13.05 26.55 28.21
N GLU A 97 -13.92 26.81 29.18
CA GLU A 97 -14.15 25.92 30.34
C GLU A 97 -14.77 24.59 29.88
N PHE A 98 -15.72 24.64 28.94
CA PHE A 98 -16.30 23.42 28.37
C PHE A 98 -15.25 22.57 27.64
N ARG A 99 -14.39 23.21 26.83
CA ARG A 99 -13.26 22.53 26.17
C ARG A 99 -12.30 21.95 27.20
N ALA A 100 -11.95 22.69 28.26
CA ALA A 100 -11.05 22.21 29.30
C ALA A 100 -11.61 20.96 30.02
N ALA A 101 -12.93 20.92 30.26
CA ALA A 101 -13.57 19.73 30.83
C ALA A 101 -13.50 18.51 29.88
N LEU A 102 -13.72 18.72 28.59
CA LEU A 102 -13.57 17.66 27.57
C LEU A 102 -12.11 17.22 27.42
N GLU A 103 -11.16 18.15 27.46
CA GLU A 103 -9.72 17.86 27.42
C GLU A 103 -9.27 17.09 28.68
N ALA A 104 -9.80 17.43 29.85
CA ALA A 104 -9.56 16.70 31.09
C ALA A 104 -10.19 15.30 31.09
N TRP A 105 -11.32 15.11 30.41
CA TRP A 105 -11.85 13.77 30.16
C TRP A 105 -11.01 12.99 29.14
N LEU A 106 -10.55 13.65 28.07
CA LEU A 106 -9.64 13.07 27.08
C LEU A 106 -8.26 12.74 27.69
N ARG A 107 -7.88 13.42 28.78
CA ARG A 107 -6.64 13.26 29.54
C ARG A 107 -6.96 13.23 31.03
N PRO A 108 -7.48 12.10 31.57
CA PRO A 108 -7.77 12.01 33.00
C PRO A 108 -6.52 12.40 33.78
N ALA A 109 -6.61 13.46 34.59
CA ALA A 109 -5.50 13.88 35.43
C ALA A 109 -5.27 12.79 36.49
N ASP A 110 -4.12 12.14 36.40
CA ASP A 110 -3.57 11.29 37.46
C ASP A 110 -3.47 12.12 38.76
N GLU A 111 -4.34 11.85 39.72
CA GLU A 111 -4.01 12.08 41.13
C GLU A 111 -2.95 11.06 41.54
N ASP A 112 -1.69 11.36 41.19
CA ASP A 112 -0.56 11.35 42.11
C ASP A 112 0.73 11.66 41.34
N ALA A 113 1.16 12.92 41.48
CA ALA A 113 2.49 13.35 41.12
C ALA A 113 3.47 12.84 42.18
N GLY A 114 4.13 11.71 41.91
CA GLY A 114 5.17 11.17 42.79
C GLY A 114 6.08 10.15 42.10
N ALA A 115 7.23 10.62 41.63
CA ALA A 115 8.47 9.87 41.31
C ALA A 115 8.48 8.94 40.08
N GLY A 116 9.34 9.26 39.11
CA GLY A 116 9.85 8.34 38.09
C GLY A 116 9.56 8.78 36.66
N ALA A 117 10.61 9.11 35.91
CA ALA A 117 10.56 9.46 34.50
C ALA A 117 10.28 8.22 33.61
N GLU A 118 9.07 7.69 33.69
CA GLU A 118 8.45 6.82 32.69
C GLU A 118 7.09 7.44 32.33
N ALA A 119 6.95 7.93 31.10
CA ALA A 119 5.69 8.51 30.64
C ALA A 119 4.64 7.42 30.36
N LYS A 120 3.92 7.04 31.43
CA LYS A 120 2.50 6.70 31.58
C LYS A 120 1.79 5.88 30.46
N PRO A 121 1.38 4.62 30.74
CA PRO A 121 0.70 3.68 29.83
C PRO A 121 -0.56 4.19 29.08
N GLY A 122 -1.26 5.20 29.62
CA GLY A 122 -2.58 5.62 29.12
C GLY A 122 -2.60 6.21 27.71
N ALA A 123 -1.57 6.97 27.31
CA ALA A 123 -1.53 7.59 25.98
C ALA A 123 -1.26 6.54 24.87
N VAL A 124 -0.33 5.62 25.11
CA VAL A 124 -0.06 4.51 24.19
C VAL A 124 -1.27 3.59 24.08
N ASP A 125 -1.90 3.25 25.20
CA ASP A 125 -3.12 2.44 25.22
C ASP A 125 -4.26 3.10 24.43
N PHE A 126 -4.41 4.41 24.53
CA PHE A 126 -5.38 5.18 23.76
C PHE A 126 -5.11 5.08 22.25
N LEU A 127 -3.85 5.30 21.82
CA LEU A 127 -3.46 5.17 20.42
C LEU A 127 -3.72 3.74 19.91
N MET A 128 -3.37 2.72 20.68
CA MET A 128 -3.64 1.32 20.34
C MET A 128 -5.13 1.02 20.20
N ARG A 129 -5.99 1.55 21.07
CA ARG A 129 -7.45 1.43 20.93
C ARG A 129 -7.94 2.09 19.64
N ARG A 130 -7.45 3.31 19.35
CA ARG A 130 -7.81 4.04 18.12
C ARG A 130 -7.36 3.29 16.86
N MET A 131 -6.22 2.61 16.89
CA MET A 131 -5.78 1.72 15.80
C MET A 131 -6.69 0.51 15.66
N LYS A 132 -7.07 -0.17 16.76
CA LYS A 132 -7.98 -1.34 16.74
C LYS A 132 -9.34 -1.04 16.12
N HIS A 133 -9.84 0.19 16.24
CA HIS A 133 -11.10 0.61 15.63
C HIS A 133 -11.00 0.94 14.14
N ARG A 134 -9.79 1.04 13.55
CA ARG A 134 -9.61 1.10 12.10
C ARG A 134 -9.62 -0.33 11.54
N GLY A 135 -10.56 -0.62 10.65
CA GLY A 135 -10.89 -1.98 10.18
C GLY A 135 -9.73 -2.82 9.64
N ASP A 136 -8.62 -2.19 9.22
CA ASP A 136 -7.47 -2.90 8.66
C ASP A 136 -6.49 -3.44 9.74
N PHE A 137 -6.48 -2.84 10.94
CA PHE A 137 -5.57 -3.22 12.03
C PHE A 137 -5.80 -4.65 12.55
N PRO A 138 -7.06 -5.11 12.80
CA PRO A 138 -7.30 -6.47 13.27
C PRO A 138 -6.76 -7.54 12.31
N ALA A 139 -6.99 -7.39 11.00
CA ALA A 139 -6.56 -8.38 10.01
C ALA A 139 -5.03 -8.51 9.92
N LEU A 140 -4.32 -7.38 9.95
CA LEU A 140 -2.85 -7.37 9.99
C LEU A 140 -2.33 -7.99 11.30
N SER A 141 -2.88 -7.55 12.43
CA SER A 141 -2.48 -8.03 13.76
C SER A 141 -2.70 -9.52 13.91
N GLU A 142 -3.83 -10.07 13.45
CA GLU A 142 -4.12 -11.50 13.48
C GLU A 142 -3.10 -12.30 12.66
N SER A 143 -2.75 -11.81 11.47
CA SER A 143 -1.80 -12.48 10.58
C SER A 143 -0.38 -12.49 11.16
N VAL A 144 0.08 -11.37 11.71
CA VAL A 144 1.39 -11.26 12.36
C VAL A 144 1.45 -12.11 13.63
N VAL A 145 0.43 -12.04 14.49
CA VAL A 145 0.33 -12.87 15.71
C VAL A 145 0.27 -14.36 15.37
N ALA A 146 -0.47 -14.75 14.32
CA ALA A 146 -0.53 -16.14 13.89
C ALA A 146 0.85 -16.65 13.43
N ILE A 147 1.59 -15.86 12.66
CA ILE A 147 2.95 -16.20 12.23
C ILE A 147 3.90 -16.33 13.43
N ASN A 148 3.86 -15.38 14.37
CA ASN A 148 4.70 -15.42 15.58
C ASN A 148 4.34 -16.59 16.51
N ARG A 149 3.06 -16.92 16.66
CA ARG A 149 2.60 -18.05 17.50
C ARG A 149 3.09 -19.40 16.96
N ILE A 150 2.92 -19.64 15.66
CA ILE A 150 3.43 -20.86 14.99
C ILE A 150 4.94 -20.97 15.18
N ALA A 151 5.62 -19.83 15.23
CA ALA A 151 7.06 -19.79 15.36
C ALA A 151 7.60 -19.94 16.77
N ALA A 152 6.81 -19.61 17.80
CA ALA A 152 7.16 -19.80 19.19
C ALA A 152 6.98 -21.25 19.65
N SER A 153 6.19 -22.06 18.94
CA SER A 153 6.00 -23.48 19.24
C SER A 153 7.12 -24.33 18.63
N GLU A 154 8.01 -24.86 19.47
CA GLU A 154 9.06 -25.83 19.07
C GLU A 154 8.50 -27.12 18.43
N SER A 155 7.20 -27.38 18.58
CA SER A 155 6.50 -28.58 18.11
C SER A 155 5.66 -28.38 16.85
N GLU A 156 5.39 -27.15 16.40
CA GLU A 156 4.61 -26.94 15.19
C GLU A 156 5.49 -26.99 13.94
N SER A 157 5.11 -27.88 13.02
CA SER A 157 5.91 -28.22 11.85
C SER A 157 6.07 -27.03 10.89
N VAL A 158 7.21 -27.00 10.20
CA VAL A 158 7.48 -26.21 8.97
C VAL A 158 6.29 -26.25 7.98
N GLY A 159 5.50 -27.32 8.00
CA GLY A 159 4.28 -27.48 7.21
C GLY A 159 3.15 -26.51 7.57
N THR A 160 2.97 -26.14 8.85
CA THR A 160 1.91 -25.24 9.31
C THR A 160 2.19 -23.80 8.88
N LEU A 161 3.43 -23.31 9.07
CA LEU A 161 3.84 -22.00 8.56
C LEU A 161 3.78 -21.97 7.03
N SER A 162 4.26 -23.02 6.36
CA SER A 162 4.16 -23.15 4.91
C SER A 162 2.69 -23.10 4.46
N ALA A 163 1.77 -23.79 5.13
CA ALA A 163 0.36 -23.78 4.79
C ALA A 163 -0.33 -22.43 5.04
N LEU A 164 0.07 -21.71 6.09
CA LEU A 164 -0.44 -20.35 6.36
C LEU A 164 0.04 -19.36 5.28
N ILE A 165 1.32 -19.41 4.90
CA ILE A 165 1.85 -18.56 3.83
C ILE A 165 1.28 -18.97 2.46
N LEU A 166 1.13 -20.28 2.20
CA LEU A 166 0.55 -20.80 0.95
C LEU A 166 -0.94 -20.49 0.77
N ARG A 167 -1.69 -20.18 1.84
CA ARG A 167 -3.06 -19.69 1.74
C ARG A 167 -3.13 -18.35 1.01
N ASP A 168 -2.05 -17.56 1.08
CA ASP A 168 -1.89 -16.32 0.33
C ASP A 168 -0.89 -16.50 -0.82
N PHE A 169 -1.44 -16.67 -2.02
CA PHE A 169 -0.65 -16.88 -3.24
C PHE A 169 0.17 -15.64 -3.63
N GLY A 170 -0.26 -14.44 -3.23
CA GLY A 170 0.45 -13.18 -3.45
C GLY A 170 1.70 -13.09 -2.56
N LEU A 171 1.49 -13.31 -1.25
CA LEU A 171 2.55 -13.34 -0.25
C LEU A 171 3.58 -14.44 -0.56
N THR A 172 3.13 -15.64 -0.94
CA THR A 172 4.00 -16.76 -1.33
C THR A 172 4.94 -16.39 -2.47
N ASN A 173 4.42 -15.78 -3.53
CA ASN A 173 5.23 -15.41 -4.68
C ASN A 173 6.20 -14.28 -4.36
N LYS A 174 5.77 -13.27 -3.59
CA LYS A 174 6.66 -12.18 -3.17
C LYS A 174 7.75 -12.69 -2.23
N LEU A 175 7.41 -13.54 -1.26
CA LEU A 175 8.38 -14.20 -0.39
C LEU A 175 9.40 -15.02 -1.19
N LEU A 176 8.94 -15.87 -2.12
CA LEU A 176 9.85 -16.65 -2.96
C LEU A 176 10.72 -15.77 -3.84
N ARG A 177 10.23 -14.64 -4.35
CA ARG A 177 11.07 -13.69 -5.10
C ARG A 177 12.10 -13.01 -4.20
N VAL A 178 11.73 -12.62 -2.98
CA VAL A 178 12.65 -12.06 -1.98
C VAL A 178 13.71 -13.09 -1.61
N VAL A 179 13.32 -14.33 -1.29
CA VAL A 179 14.23 -15.45 -1.00
C VAL A 179 15.17 -15.79 -2.17
N ASN A 180 14.74 -15.59 -3.41
CA ASN A 180 15.58 -15.81 -4.59
C ASN A 180 16.39 -14.59 -5.04
N SER A 181 16.20 -13.44 -4.38
CA SER A 181 17.03 -12.25 -4.60
C SER A 181 18.47 -12.53 -4.12
N ALA A 182 19.43 -11.73 -4.57
CA ALA A 182 20.84 -11.92 -4.23
C ALA A 182 21.08 -12.00 -2.70
N HIS A 183 20.20 -11.38 -1.90
CA HIS A 183 20.25 -11.29 -0.46
C HIS A 183 20.17 -12.64 0.29
N PHE A 184 19.36 -13.58 -0.20
CA PHE A 184 19.07 -14.87 0.46
C PHE A 184 19.56 -16.06 -0.38
N ARG A 185 20.40 -15.81 -1.39
CA ARG A 185 20.87 -16.89 -2.27
C ARG A 185 21.83 -17.79 -1.49
N PRO A 186 21.56 -19.10 -1.37
CA PRO A 186 22.46 -20.02 -0.69
C PRO A 186 23.76 -20.16 -1.50
N ALA A 187 24.88 -20.40 -0.82
CA ALA A 187 26.21 -20.60 -1.42
C ALA A 187 26.29 -21.77 -2.45
N GLY A 188 25.21 -22.52 -2.66
CA GLY A 188 25.08 -23.62 -3.63
C GLY A 188 24.32 -23.31 -4.94
N GLY A 189 23.95 -22.06 -5.22
CA GLY A 189 23.56 -21.61 -6.58
C GLY A 189 22.21 -22.08 -7.16
N GLY A 190 21.36 -22.78 -6.41
CA GLY A 190 20.04 -23.23 -6.88
C GLY A 190 18.91 -22.23 -6.58
N ARG A 191 18.00 -21.98 -7.54
CA ARG A 191 16.76 -21.22 -7.31
C ARG A 191 15.82 -22.02 -6.38
N ILE A 192 15.31 -21.37 -5.34
CA ILE A 192 14.37 -21.94 -4.37
C ILE A 192 12.94 -21.75 -4.91
N SER A 193 12.26 -22.82 -5.29
CA SER A 193 10.92 -22.76 -5.88
C SER A 193 9.77 -23.05 -4.89
N THR A 194 10.07 -23.43 -3.64
CA THR A 194 9.06 -23.79 -2.63
C THR A 194 9.39 -23.21 -1.26
N ILE A 195 8.37 -22.87 -0.46
CA ILE A 195 8.55 -22.31 0.90
C ILE A 195 9.24 -23.33 1.81
N SER A 196 8.87 -24.60 1.72
CA SER A 196 9.51 -25.65 2.52
C SER A 196 11.00 -25.76 2.23
N ARG A 197 11.43 -25.58 0.97
CA ARG A 197 12.86 -25.53 0.62
C ARG A 197 13.52 -24.23 1.10
N ALA A 198 12.81 -23.11 1.11
CA ALA A 198 13.31 -21.87 1.69
C ALA A 198 13.63 -22.06 3.19
N VAL A 199 12.73 -22.70 3.93
CA VAL A 199 12.91 -22.96 5.37
C VAL A 199 14.11 -23.87 5.65
N VAL A 200 14.29 -24.93 4.86
CA VAL A 200 15.43 -25.85 5.01
C VAL A 200 16.77 -25.17 4.75
N VAL A 201 16.80 -24.21 3.81
CA VAL A 201 18.07 -23.63 3.35
C VAL A 201 18.44 -22.34 4.09
N LEU A 202 17.45 -21.51 4.44
CA LEU A 202 17.66 -20.23 5.15
C LEU A 202 17.46 -20.34 6.66
N GLY A 203 16.82 -21.43 7.11
CA GLY A 203 16.32 -21.53 8.47
C GLY A 203 14.91 -20.97 8.60
N PHE A 204 14.20 -21.48 9.61
CA PHE A 204 12.81 -21.16 9.87
C PHE A 204 12.61 -19.69 10.29
N ASP A 205 13.48 -19.17 11.16
CA ASP A 205 13.41 -17.78 11.61
C ASP A 205 13.57 -16.80 10.44
N ALA A 206 14.53 -17.01 9.54
CA ALA A 206 14.72 -16.13 8.38
C ALA A 206 13.47 -16.05 7.51
N VAL A 207 12.87 -17.20 7.17
CA VAL A 207 11.63 -17.24 6.34
C VAL A 207 10.46 -16.57 7.06
N ARG A 208 10.29 -16.80 8.36
CA ARG A 208 9.27 -16.13 9.18
C ARG A 208 9.41 -14.61 9.10
N ASN A 209 10.62 -14.10 9.33
CA ASN A 209 10.85 -12.67 9.45
C ASN A 209 10.73 -11.96 8.09
N ILE A 210 11.11 -12.63 6.99
CA ILE A 210 10.81 -12.17 5.63
C ILE A 210 9.29 -12.12 5.40
N ALA A 211 8.55 -13.16 5.81
CA ALA A 211 7.10 -13.22 5.64
C ALA A 211 6.40 -12.05 6.34
N ILE A 212 6.79 -11.76 7.60
CA ILE A 212 6.28 -10.61 8.36
C ILE A 212 6.60 -9.29 7.65
N THR A 213 7.83 -9.14 7.16
CA THR A 213 8.26 -7.92 6.45
C THR A 213 7.45 -7.69 5.17
N VAL A 214 7.22 -8.74 4.38
CA VAL A 214 6.41 -8.66 3.15
C VAL A 214 4.95 -8.41 3.46
N LEU A 215 4.39 -9.07 4.47
CA LEU A 215 3.00 -8.89 4.90
C LEU A 215 2.74 -7.45 5.38
N LEU A 216 3.63 -6.91 6.23
CA LEU A 216 3.57 -5.52 6.66
C LEU A 216 3.63 -4.59 5.46
N PHE A 217 4.54 -4.84 4.52
CA PHE A 217 4.66 -4.02 3.33
C PHE A 217 3.39 -4.02 2.48
N GLU A 218 2.81 -5.19 2.18
CA GLU A 218 1.58 -5.28 1.39
C GLU A 218 0.44 -4.48 2.01
N HIS A 219 0.30 -4.57 3.33
CA HIS A 219 -0.73 -3.86 4.05
C HIS A 219 -0.55 -2.33 3.99
N LEU A 220 0.70 -1.87 3.95
CA LEU A 220 1.04 -0.45 3.89
C LEU A 220 0.83 0.19 2.49
N GLN A 221 0.70 -0.61 1.42
CA GLN A 221 0.52 -0.10 0.05
C GLN A 221 -0.91 0.40 -0.26
N ASN A 222 -1.90 0.05 0.56
CA ASN A 222 -3.33 0.18 0.19
C ASN A 222 -3.98 1.55 0.52
N LYS A 223 -3.22 2.64 0.71
CA LYS A 223 -3.78 3.95 1.15
C LYS A 223 -3.21 5.18 0.44
N THR A 224 -3.90 6.31 0.60
CA THR A 224 -3.62 7.65 0.02
C THR A 224 -2.19 8.15 0.27
N ASN A 225 -1.50 7.66 1.30
CA ASN A 225 -0.11 8.01 1.65
C ASN A 225 0.94 6.96 1.23
N ALA A 226 0.60 6.10 0.26
CA ALA A 226 1.45 4.99 -0.16
C ALA A 226 2.89 5.40 -0.50
N SER A 227 3.12 6.59 -1.06
CA SER A 227 4.47 7.06 -1.42
C SER A 227 5.36 7.34 -0.19
N GLN A 228 4.83 8.01 0.84
CA GLN A 228 5.59 8.29 2.07
C GLN A 228 5.89 7.02 2.86
N LEU A 229 4.89 6.12 2.95
CA LEU A 229 5.04 4.82 3.62
C LEU A 229 6.03 3.91 2.89
N GLN A 230 6.01 3.92 1.56
CA GLN A 230 6.96 3.20 0.74
C GLN A 230 8.39 3.72 0.94
N GLU A 231 8.58 5.03 1.06
CA GLU A 231 9.88 5.63 1.38
C GLU A 231 10.37 5.20 2.77
N GLU A 232 9.51 5.24 3.78
CA GLU A 232 9.87 4.86 5.14
C GLU A 232 10.19 3.37 5.25
N PHE A 233 9.44 2.52 4.54
CA PHE A 233 9.71 1.09 4.46
C PHE A 233 11.05 0.80 3.75
N LEU A 234 11.33 1.45 2.62
CA LEU A 234 12.61 1.29 1.93
C LEU A 234 13.80 1.72 2.81
N ARG A 235 13.64 2.80 3.58
CA ARG A 235 14.63 3.24 4.56
C ARG A 235 14.87 2.20 5.65
N ALA A 236 13.80 1.62 6.20
CA ALA A 236 13.90 0.53 7.18
C ALA A 236 14.60 -0.71 6.60
N CYS A 237 14.29 -1.09 5.36
CA CYS A 237 14.99 -2.17 4.65
C CYS A 237 16.48 -1.85 4.44
N LEU A 238 16.83 -0.60 4.09
CA LEU A 238 18.23 -0.18 3.96
C LEU A 238 18.97 -0.31 5.30
N ALA A 239 18.35 0.12 6.40
CA ALA A 239 18.91 -0.02 7.73
C ALA A 239 19.13 -1.50 8.09
N GLY A 240 18.19 -2.38 7.73
CA GLY A 240 18.35 -3.83 7.80
C GLY A 240 19.58 -4.34 7.05
N LEU A 241 19.67 -4.03 5.76
CA LEU A 241 20.79 -4.46 4.90
C LEU A 241 22.13 -3.98 5.45
N PHE A 242 22.16 -2.74 5.92
CA PHE A 242 23.37 -2.14 6.46
C PHE A 242 23.77 -2.73 7.81
N ALA A 243 22.82 -2.98 8.72
CA ALA A 243 23.09 -3.68 9.99
C ALA A 243 23.64 -5.09 9.77
N ARG A 244 23.24 -5.75 8.68
CA ARG A 244 23.76 -7.06 8.27
C ARG A 244 25.21 -6.94 7.77
N GLU A 245 25.51 -5.99 6.89
CA GLU A 245 26.87 -5.73 6.40
C GLU A 245 27.83 -5.45 7.57
N LEU A 246 27.40 -4.65 8.54
CA LEU A 246 28.18 -4.38 9.76
C LEU A 246 28.37 -5.64 10.60
N ALA A 247 27.32 -6.45 10.80
CA ALA A 247 27.40 -7.70 11.55
C ALA A 247 28.35 -8.72 10.90
N GLN A 248 28.32 -8.84 9.57
CA GLN A 248 29.23 -9.70 8.81
C GLN A 248 30.68 -9.21 8.93
N ARG A 249 30.90 -7.89 8.87
CA ARG A 249 32.23 -7.29 9.05
C ARG A 249 32.81 -7.55 10.44
N LEU A 250 31.96 -7.58 11.45
CA LEU A 250 32.32 -7.93 12.83
C LEU A 250 32.34 -9.45 13.09
N ARG A 251 32.09 -10.27 12.06
CA ARG A 251 32.03 -11.75 12.11
C ARG A 251 31.08 -12.28 13.17
N LEU A 252 29.94 -11.62 13.34
CA LEU A 252 28.89 -12.05 14.25
C LEU A 252 28.10 -13.21 13.64
N ARG A 253 27.68 -14.16 14.48
CA ARG A 253 26.91 -15.34 14.05
C ARG A 253 25.46 -15.01 13.68
N ASP A 254 24.93 -13.91 14.21
CA ASP A 254 23.51 -13.56 14.14
C ASP A 254 23.21 -12.44 13.14
N SER A 255 23.80 -12.50 11.94
CA SER A 255 23.63 -11.47 10.89
C SER A 255 22.18 -11.29 10.43
N GLU A 256 21.39 -12.35 10.48
CA GLU A 256 19.96 -12.28 10.14
C GLU A 256 19.16 -11.55 11.23
N GLN A 257 19.52 -11.75 12.50
CA GLN A 257 18.87 -11.07 13.62
C GLN A 257 19.16 -9.56 13.59
N SER A 258 20.38 -9.15 13.19
CA SER A 258 20.72 -7.72 13.08
C SER A 258 19.91 -7.02 11.98
N TYR A 259 19.66 -7.70 10.85
CA TYR A 259 18.78 -7.19 9.80
C TYR A 259 17.39 -6.87 10.34
N ILE A 260 16.79 -7.82 11.06
CA ILE A 260 15.41 -7.72 11.55
C ILE A 260 15.29 -6.64 12.63
N CYS A 261 16.20 -6.66 13.60
CA CYS A 261 16.24 -5.64 14.65
C CYS A 261 16.31 -4.24 14.05
N ALA A 262 17.10 -4.05 13.00
CA ALA A 262 17.21 -2.76 12.32
C ALA A 262 15.97 -2.38 11.49
N VAL A 263 15.30 -3.33 10.82
CA VAL A 263 14.04 -3.08 10.09
C VAL A 263 12.93 -2.64 11.06
N PHE A 264 12.81 -3.32 12.20
CA PHE A 264 11.75 -3.05 13.18
C PHE A 264 12.06 -1.94 14.18
N HIS A 265 13.31 -1.48 14.24
CA HIS A 265 13.75 -0.42 15.16
C HIS A 265 12.81 0.80 15.16
N ASN A 266 12.39 1.23 13.97
CA ASN A 266 11.53 2.40 13.76
C ASN A 266 10.07 2.03 13.44
N LEU A 267 9.60 0.87 13.88
CA LEU A 267 8.24 0.38 13.60
C LEU A 267 7.16 1.38 14.03
N GLY A 268 7.32 2.02 15.20
CA GLY A 268 6.33 2.98 15.69
C GLY A 268 6.17 4.21 14.77
N ARG A 269 7.27 4.68 14.16
CA ARG A 269 7.24 5.75 13.16
C ARG A 269 6.47 5.33 11.91
N LEU A 270 6.71 4.13 11.41
CA LEU A 270 6.02 3.58 10.23
C LEU A 270 4.51 3.42 10.49
N LEU A 271 4.14 2.89 11.66
CA LEU A 271 2.74 2.68 12.03
C LEU A 271 2.03 4.01 12.34
N CYS A 272 2.73 4.99 12.91
CA CYS A 272 2.20 6.34 13.06
C CYS A 272 1.86 6.96 11.70
N GLN A 273 2.76 6.87 10.71
CA GLN A 273 2.49 7.39 9.37
C GLN A 273 1.29 6.71 8.69
N PHE A 274 1.03 5.43 9.00
CA PHE A 274 -0.06 4.67 8.41
C PHE A 274 -1.41 4.92 9.08
N TYR A 275 -1.46 4.89 10.42
CA TYR A 275 -2.71 5.02 11.18
C TYR A 275 -3.07 6.47 11.53
N PHE A 276 -2.07 7.34 11.65
CA PHE A 276 -2.18 8.73 12.11
C PHE A 276 -1.45 9.70 11.15
N PRO A 277 -1.88 9.79 9.88
CA PRO A 277 -1.16 10.55 8.86
C PRO A 277 -1.13 12.05 9.13
N GLU A 278 -2.22 12.62 9.66
CA GLU A 278 -2.34 14.04 9.99
C GLU A 278 -1.42 14.39 11.17
N GLU A 279 -1.45 13.57 12.22
CA GLU A 279 -0.58 13.74 13.38
C GLU A 279 0.90 13.56 13.00
N SER A 280 1.21 12.66 12.06
CA SER A 280 2.57 12.51 11.51
C SER A 280 3.04 13.75 10.76
N GLU A 281 2.15 14.45 10.06
CA GLU A 281 2.46 15.75 9.43
C GLU A 281 2.71 16.84 10.48
N ASP A 282 1.91 16.86 11.54
CA ASP A 282 2.09 17.79 12.65
C ASP A 282 3.42 17.57 13.38
N ILE A 283 3.81 16.31 13.64
CA ILE A 283 5.13 15.97 14.19
C ILE A 283 6.24 16.55 13.31
N ARG A 284 6.17 16.34 12.00
CA ARG A 284 7.17 16.89 11.06
C ARG A 284 7.22 18.41 11.10
N ARG A 285 6.05 19.07 11.20
CA ARG A 285 5.97 20.53 11.29
C ARG A 285 6.60 21.05 12.58
N VAL A 286 6.35 20.39 13.71
CA VAL A 286 6.94 20.74 15.01
C VAL A 286 8.46 20.60 14.98
N VAL A 287 8.98 19.50 14.41
CA VAL A 287 10.43 19.28 14.23
C VAL A 287 11.05 20.41 13.41
N GLN A 288 10.43 20.81 12.29
CA GLN A 288 10.96 21.88 11.43
C GLN A 288 10.91 23.26 12.11
N GLN A 289 9.86 23.55 12.89
CA GLN A 289 9.67 24.85 13.52
C GLN A 289 10.52 25.04 14.78
N HIS A 290 10.68 23.99 15.58
CA HIS A 290 11.32 24.08 16.90
C HIS A 290 12.72 23.46 16.94
N GLY A 291 13.15 22.78 15.86
CA GLY A 291 14.46 22.12 15.79
C GLY A 291 14.65 21.01 16.83
N CYS A 292 13.57 20.46 17.37
CA CYS A 292 13.62 19.40 18.38
C CYS A 292 13.69 18.00 17.75
N SER A 293 14.03 16.98 18.54
CA SER A 293 14.02 15.59 18.08
C SER A 293 12.60 15.14 17.71
N GLU A 294 12.53 14.14 16.82
CA GLU A 294 11.26 13.55 16.39
C GLU A 294 10.49 12.94 17.56
N GLU A 295 11.20 12.41 18.55
CA GLU A 295 10.61 11.82 19.76
C GLU A 295 9.94 12.88 20.65
N ILE A 296 10.60 14.03 20.87
CA ILE A 296 10.01 15.14 21.63
C ILE A 296 8.79 15.72 20.89
N ALA A 297 8.86 15.81 19.56
CA ALA A 297 7.73 16.25 18.75
C ALA A 297 6.56 15.27 18.82
N ALA A 298 6.82 13.96 18.78
CA ALA A 298 5.81 12.92 18.94
C ALA A 298 5.13 12.98 20.31
N GLN A 299 5.90 13.11 21.39
CA GLN A 299 5.34 13.28 22.74
C GLN A 299 4.41 14.50 22.85
N ARG A 300 4.75 15.61 22.16
CA ARG A 300 3.90 16.82 22.16
C ARG A 300 2.60 16.64 21.37
N VAL A 301 2.64 15.94 20.24
CA VAL A 301 1.49 15.79 19.33
C VAL A 301 0.60 14.62 19.73
N LEU A 302 1.20 13.46 19.97
CA LEU A 302 0.51 12.20 20.26
C LEU A 302 0.31 11.94 21.75
N GLY A 303 1.06 12.63 22.62
CA GLY A 303 1.11 12.35 24.05
C GLY A 303 1.98 11.15 24.43
N ALA A 304 2.63 10.51 23.45
CA ALA A 304 3.51 9.36 23.63
C ALA A 304 4.67 9.40 22.62
N GLY A 305 5.75 8.71 22.96
CA GLY A 305 6.89 8.52 22.06
C GLY A 305 6.59 7.60 20.88
N LEU A 306 7.29 7.77 19.74
CA LEU A 306 7.18 6.83 18.61
C LEU A 306 7.84 5.49 18.98
N GLU A 307 8.91 5.54 19.75
CA GLU A 307 9.59 4.35 20.26
C GLU A 307 8.64 3.51 21.14
N GLU A 308 8.02 4.16 22.12
CA GLU A 308 7.08 3.54 23.07
C GLU A 308 5.90 2.90 22.35
N LEU A 309 5.31 3.61 21.38
CA LEU A 309 4.25 3.09 20.53
C LEU A 309 4.70 1.85 19.75
N GLY A 310 5.91 1.88 19.19
CA GLY A 310 6.49 0.75 18.47
C GLY A 310 6.68 -0.48 19.36
N ILE A 311 7.25 -0.31 20.55
CA ILE A 311 7.50 -1.39 21.50
C ILE A 311 6.18 -2.00 22.00
N ALA A 312 5.18 -1.16 22.30
CA ALA A 312 3.87 -1.63 22.74
C ALA A 312 3.17 -2.47 21.65
N LEU A 313 3.29 -2.07 20.39
CA LEU A 313 2.77 -2.83 19.25
C LEU A 313 3.55 -4.13 19.02
N ALA A 314 4.89 -4.10 19.12
CA ALA A 314 5.71 -5.30 19.03
C ALA A 314 5.36 -6.32 20.12
N ARG A 315 5.09 -5.86 21.35
CA ARG A 315 4.57 -6.69 22.45
C ARG A 315 3.21 -7.29 22.13
N ALA A 316 2.26 -6.47 21.67
CA ALA A 316 0.93 -6.93 21.31
C ALA A 316 0.94 -7.96 20.17
N TRP A 317 1.91 -7.86 19.26
CA TRP A 317 2.13 -8.80 18.16
C TRP A 317 2.94 -10.05 18.54
N GLY A 318 3.43 -10.14 19.78
CA GLY A 318 4.19 -11.29 20.27
C GLY A 318 5.60 -11.39 19.67
N PHE A 319 6.24 -10.26 19.34
CA PHE A 319 7.63 -10.28 18.89
C PHE A 319 8.57 -10.74 20.03
N PRO A 320 9.65 -11.46 19.72
CA PRO A 320 10.69 -11.81 20.70
C PRO A 320 11.23 -10.59 21.45
N GLU A 321 11.57 -10.77 22.74
CA GLU A 321 12.16 -9.70 23.58
C GLU A 321 13.42 -9.11 22.95
N LEU A 322 14.18 -9.91 22.22
CA LEU A 322 15.34 -9.46 21.45
C LEU A 322 15.01 -8.28 20.52
N ILE A 323 13.93 -8.40 19.74
CA ILE A 323 13.50 -7.35 18.81
C ILE A 323 12.97 -6.16 19.61
N GLN A 324 12.16 -6.41 20.64
CA GLN A 324 11.62 -5.34 21.49
C GLN A 324 12.71 -4.51 22.17
N ASN A 325 13.77 -5.16 22.66
CA ASN A 325 14.90 -4.52 23.31
C ASN A 325 15.74 -3.72 22.29
N SER A 326 15.90 -4.24 21.07
CA SER A 326 16.62 -3.55 20.01
C SER A 326 15.96 -2.25 19.54
N MET A 327 14.65 -2.08 19.78
CA MET A 327 13.92 -0.87 19.43
C MET A 327 14.18 0.30 20.39
N ARG A 328 14.76 0.04 21.56
CA ARG A 328 14.99 1.10 22.56
C ARG A 328 16.12 2.03 22.14
N ALA A 329 15.92 3.34 22.27
CA ALA A 329 16.97 4.30 22.02
C ALA A 329 18.13 4.12 22.99
N LEU A 330 19.35 4.30 22.47
CA LEU A 330 20.56 4.35 23.28
C LEU A 330 20.76 5.77 23.83
N PRO A 331 21.30 5.92 25.06
CA PRO A 331 21.56 7.21 25.68
C PRO A 331 22.35 8.17 24.78
N GLU A 332 22.11 9.47 24.95
CA GLU A 332 22.90 10.50 24.28
C GLU A 332 24.36 10.45 24.77
N GLY A 333 25.30 10.33 23.85
CA GLY A 333 26.73 10.15 24.15
C GLY A 333 27.33 8.87 23.57
N ALA A 334 28.59 8.61 23.95
CA ALA A 334 29.34 7.44 23.50
C ALA A 334 28.66 6.14 23.95
N VAL A 335 28.49 5.20 23.02
CA VAL A 335 27.85 3.92 23.29
C VAL A 335 28.89 2.95 23.83
N HIS A 336 28.64 2.48 25.06
CA HIS A 336 29.52 1.52 25.73
C HIS A 336 29.62 0.18 24.98
N PRO A 337 30.73 -0.56 25.18
CA PRO A 337 30.91 -1.86 24.55
C PRO A 337 29.83 -2.85 25.01
N PRO A 338 29.17 -3.55 24.08
CA PRO A 338 28.07 -4.45 24.39
C PRO A 338 28.56 -5.68 25.15
N ARG A 339 27.95 -5.96 26.29
CA ARG A 339 28.25 -7.09 27.17
C ARG A 339 27.45 -8.33 26.80
N THR A 340 26.25 -8.13 26.25
CA THR A 340 25.34 -9.20 25.84
C THR A 340 25.13 -9.21 24.31
N ALA A 341 24.58 -10.32 23.78
CA ALA A 341 24.21 -10.40 22.37
C ALA A 341 23.11 -9.39 22.02
N ASP A 342 22.16 -9.18 22.93
CA ASP A 342 21.05 -8.23 22.81
C ASP A 342 21.54 -6.79 22.72
N GLU A 343 22.43 -6.37 23.63
CA GLU A 343 23.04 -5.04 23.60
C GLU A 343 23.81 -4.80 22.30
N ARG A 344 24.45 -5.84 21.75
CA ARG A 344 25.17 -5.75 20.47
C ARG A 344 24.21 -5.53 19.31
N LEU A 345 23.10 -6.27 19.29
CA LEU A 345 22.07 -6.12 18.26
C LEU A 345 21.36 -4.77 18.35
N GLN A 346 21.11 -4.27 19.57
CA GLN A 346 20.61 -2.92 19.81
C GLN A 346 21.58 -1.86 19.27
N ALA A 347 22.86 -1.96 19.58
CA ALA A 347 23.88 -1.02 19.09
C ALA A 347 24.01 -1.03 17.56
N LEU A 348 23.98 -2.21 16.94
CA LEU A 348 23.99 -2.34 15.47
C LEU A 348 22.74 -1.76 14.83
N ALA A 349 21.55 -2.06 15.38
CA ALA A 349 20.29 -1.54 14.86
C ALA A 349 20.22 -0.01 14.96
N ALA A 350 20.63 0.55 16.11
CA ALA A 350 20.66 1.99 16.34
C ALA A 350 21.68 2.69 15.41
N CYS A 351 22.90 2.13 15.28
CA CYS A 351 23.94 2.65 14.40
C CYS A 351 23.48 2.65 12.93
N ALA A 352 22.94 1.53 12.46
CA ALA A 352 22.49 1.41 11.07
C ALA A 352 21.33 2.36 10.75
N ASN A 353 20.36 2.49 11.66
CA ASN A 353 19.24 3.42 11.49
C ASN A 353 19.70 4.88 11.50
N ALA A 354 20.63 5.26 12.40
CA ALA A 354 21.18 6.61 12.44
C ALA A 354 21.88 6.99 11.13
N CYS A 355 22.67 6.08 10.54
CA CYS A 355 23.29 6.31 9.24
C CYS A 355 22.27 6.44 8.11
N CYS A 356 21.25 5.58 8.08
CA CYS A 356 20.21 5.63 7.06
C CYS A 356 19.37 6.92 7.17
N ASP A 357 19.10 7.39 8.39
CA ASP A 357 18.45 8.67 8.63
C ASP A 357 19.31 9.86 8.18
N ALA A 358 20.60 9.84 8.46
CA ALA A 358 21.53 10.86 7.99
C ALA A 358 21.55 10.95 6.45
N VAL A 359 21.62 9.81 5.76
CA VAL A 359 21.57 9.76 4.28
C VAL A 359 20.22 10.21 3.72
N SER A 360 19.12 9.91 4.43
CA SER A 360 17.78 10.24 3.98
C SER A 360 17.41 11.71 4.18
N ARG A 361 17.85 12.32 5.29
CA ARG A 361 17.38 13.64 5.75
C ARG A 361 18.37 14.77 5.45
N LEU A 362 19.68 14.52 5.50
CA LEU A 362 20.70 15.56 5.41
C LEU A 362 21.13 15.85 3.96
N ALA A 363 21.61 17.07 3.73
CA ALA A 363 22.22 17.48 2.46
C ALA A 363 23.58 16.79 2.25
N PRO A 364 24.03 16.57 0.99
CA PRO A 364 25.27 15.85 0.70
C PRO A 364 26.52 16.34 1.46
N ALA A 365 26.65 17.66 1.66
CA ALA A 365 27.78 18.27 2.37
C ALA A 365 27.80 17.96 3.89
N GLU A 366 26.64 17.72 4.50
CA GLU A 366 26.50 17.44 5.93
C GLU A 366 26.54 15.93 6.23
N ARG A 367 26.30 15.09 5.22
CA ARG A 367 26.27 13.62 5.36
C ARG A 367 27.60 13.04 5.82
N GLU A 368 28.71 13.47 5.24
CA GLU A 368 30.03 12.92 5.59
C GLU A 368 30.41 13.24 7.04
N ARG A 369 30.12 14.47 7.49
CA ARG A 369 30.32 14.87 8.88
C ARG A 369 29.42 14.09 9.83
N ALA A 370 28.14 13.95 9.51
CA ALA A 370 27.21 13.17 10.32
C ALA A 370 27.60 11.68 10.41
N LEU A 371 28.07 11.08 9.32
CA LEU A 371 28.57 9.69 9.34
C LEU A 371 29.83 9.55 10.20
N ALA A 372 30.73 10.55 10.18
CA ALA A 372 31.90 10.57 11.05
C ALA A 372 31.52 10.71 12.53
N ASP A 373 30.57 11.60 12.85
CA ASP A 373 30.07 11.80 14.21
C ASP A 373 29.37 10.54 14.74
N ILE A 374 28.60 9.84 13.89
CA ILE A 374 27.97 8.55 14.23
C ILE A 374 29.04 7.48 14.45
N ALA A 375 30.02 7.34 13.53
CA ALA A 375 31.09 6.36 13.69
C ALA A 375 31.87 6.59 15.00
N ALA A 376 32.18 7.84 15.35
CA ALA A 376 32.82 8.19 16.61
C ALA A 376 31.96 7.86 17.83
N ARG A 377 30.65 8.09 17.76
CA ARG A 377 29.71 7.77 18.86
C ARG A 377 29.65 6.26 19.14
N PHE A 378 29.71 5.44 18.09
CA PHE A 378 29.55 3.99 18.18
C PHE A 378 30.88 3.22 18.17
N ASP A 379 32.05 3.87 18.17
CA ASP A 379 33.36 3.24 17.96
C ASP A 379 33.63 2.06 18.93
N GLU A 380 33.31 2.22 20.22
CA GLU A 380 33.49 1.15 21.22
C GLU A 380 32.53 -0.04 21.02
N ALA A 381 31.36 0.18 20.44
CA ALA A 381 30.31 -0.84 20.27
C ALA A 381 30.32 -1.48 18.88
N VAL A 382 30.66 -0.71 17.85
CA VAL A 382 30.71 -1.07 16.43
C VAL A 382 32.02 -0.48 15.87
N PRO A 383 33.16 -1.16 16.06
CA PRO A 383 34.48 -0.65 15.68
C PRO A 383 34.68 -0.73 14.16
N VAL A 384 34.03 0.18 13.44
CA VAL A 384 34.09 0.32 11.98
C VAL A 384 34.34 1.78 11.65
N PRO A 385 35.47 2.12 10.98
CA PRO A 385 35.79 3.51 10.67
C PRO A 385 34.78 4.09 9.67
N ALA A 386 34.50 5.39 9.77
CA ALA A 386 33.49 6.08 8.95
C ALA A 386 33.63 5.83 7.44
N ARG A 387 34.87 5.73 6.93
CA ARG A 387 35.13 5.40 5.52
C ARG A 387 34.64 4.01 5.14
N GLU A 388 34.96 3.00 5.94
CA GLU A 388 34.51 1.63 5.71
C GLU A 388 32.98 1.52 5.88
N MET A 389 32.43 2.26 6.83
CA MET A 389 30.99 2.38 7.06
C MET A 389 30.26 2.92 5.84
N ARG A 390 30.84 3.93 5.16
CA ARG A 390 30.33 4.48 3.89
C ARG A 390 30.39 3.44 2.76
N GLU A 391 31.51 2.75 2.59
CA GLU A 391 31.69 1.72 1.55
C GLU A 391 30.65 0.59 1.71
N ARG A 392 30.43 0.12 2.94
CA ARG A 392 29.40 -0.89 3.26
C ARG A 392 27.99 -0.39 3.04
N LEU A 393 27.72 0.88 3.34
CA LEU A 393 26.43 1.49 3.09
C LEU A 393 26.12 1.55 1.59
N LEU A 394 27.11 1.84 0.74
CA LEU A 394 26.95 1.79 -0.72
C LEU A 394 26.58 0.37 -1.20
N THR A 395 27.24 -0.66 -0.66
CA THR A 395 26.87 -2.06 -0.94
C THR A 395 25.42 -2.34 -0.53
N ALA A 396 25.00 -1.90 0.65
CA ALA A 396 23.61 -2.06 1.10
C ALA A 396 22.60 -1.31 0.21
N VAL A 397 22.98 -0.15 -0.35
CA VAL A 397 22.14 0.61 -1.29
C VAL A 397 21.97 -0.12 -2.63
N ASP A 398 23.04 -0.71 -3.17
CA ASP A 398 22.96 -1.51 -4.40
C ASP A 398 22.04 -2.73 -4.20
N GLU A 399 22.16 -3.40 -3.05
CA GLU A 399 21.28 -4.50 -2.66
C GLU A 399 19.81 -4.07 -2.53
N LEU A 400 19.56 -2.88 -1.95
CA LEU A 400 18.21 -2.33 -1.88
C LEU A 400 17.63 -2.08 -3.28
N GLY A 401 18.46 -1.68 -4.25
CA GLY A 401 18.08 -1.54 -5.66
C GLY A 401 17.58 -2.84 -6.28
N GLU A 402 18.14 -3.98 -5.89
CA GLU A 402 17.63 -5.30 -6.30
C GLU A 402 16.28 -5.62 -5.64
N PHE A 403 16.18 -5.38 -4.33
CA PHE A 403 14.96 -5.62 -3.56
C PHE A 403 13.79 -4.77 -4.07
N ALA A 404 14.02 -3.48 -4.31
CA ALA A 404 12.99 -2.59 -4.85
C ALA A 404 12.51 -3.02 -6.24
N ARG A 405 13.39 -3.55 -7.10
CA ARG A 405 12.98 -4.14 -8.40
C ARG A 405 12.07 -5.35 -8.21
N VAL A 406 12.38 -6.20 -7.24
CA VAL A 406 11.59 -7.40 -6.92
C VAL A 406 10.20 -7.03 -6.42
N VAL A 407 10.12 -6.02 -5.56
CA VAL A 407 8.88 -5.55 -4.92
C VAL A 407 8.13 -4.52 -5.78
N LYS A 408 8.64 -4.21 -6.98
CA LYS A 408 8.08 -3.25 -7.96
C LYS A 408 7.94 -1.83 -7.41
N VAL A 409 8.90 -1.41 -6.59
CA VAL A 409 9.00 -0.06 -6.04
C VAL A 409 9.94 0.78 -6.92
N SER A 410 9.45 1.89 -7.47
CA SER A 410 10.28 2.78 -8.28
C SER A 410 11.12 3.71 -7.40
N LEU A 411 12.33 3.28 -7.05
CA LEU A 411 13.31 4.10 -6.33
C LEU A 411 13.54 5.46 -7.03
N ALA A 412 13.48 5.50 -8.36
CA ALA A 412 13.69 6.71 -9.16
C ALA A 412 12.65 7.81 -8.92
N GLN A 413 11.43 7.43 -8.52
CA GLN A 413 10.32 8.37 -8.33
C GLN A 413 10.25 8.90 -6.89
N THR A 414 10.88 8.21 -5.94
CA THR A 414 10.92 8.58 -4.52
C THR A 414 11.96 9.64 -4.20
N ARG A 415 11.70 10.50 -3.21
CA ARG A 415 12.67 11.47 -2.66
C ARG A 415 13.88 10.74 -2.05
N PHE A 416 13.62 9.64 -1.35
CA PHE A 416 14.63 8.76 -0.78
C PHE A 416 15.59 8.23 -1.87
N GLY A 417 15.08 7.66 -2.96
CA GLY A 417 15.94 7.15 -4.05
C GLY A 417 16.70 8.24 -4.80
N ARG A 418 16.19 9.48 -4.90
CA ARG A 418 16.98 10.62 -5.40
C ARG A 418 18.15 10.96 -4.47
N ASN A 419 17.91 10.97 -3.15
CA ASN A 419 18.96 11.21 -2.16
C ASN A 419 20.03 10.12 -2.16
N LEU A 420 19.65 8.85 -2.39
CA LEU A 420 20.57 7.73 -2.56
C LEU A 420 21.43 7.85 -3.82
N ARG A 421 20.86 8.29 -4.94
CA ARG A 421 21.65 8.52 -6.18
C ARG A 421 22.74 9.57 -5.99
N HIS A 422 22.42 10.70 -5.34
CA HIS A 422 23.43 11.71 -5.01
C HIS A 422 24.53 11.19 -4.06
N PHE A 423 24.20 10.23 -3.20
CA PHE A 423 25.19 9.56 -2.34
C PHE A 423 26.11 8.64 -3.15
N ILE A 424 25.56 7.91 -4.14
CA ILE A 424 26.35 7.08 -5.06
C ILE A 424 27.23 7.95 -5.95
N ASP A 425 26.68 8.99 -6.58
CA ASP A 425 27.39 9.84 -7.57
C ASP A 425 28.52 10.68 -6.93
N GLY A 426 28.42 11.02 -5.64
CA GLY A 426 29.49 11.69 -4.88
C GLY A 426 30.71 10.79 -4.57
N SER A 427 30.69 9.52 -5.00
CA SER A 427 31.73 8.52 -4.73
C SER A 427 32.71 8.30 -5.87
N ALA A 428 32.51 8.93 -7.04
CA ALA A 428 33.44 8.79 -8.16
C ALA A 428 34.74 9.57 -7.90
N PRO A 429 35.93 8.95 -8.02
CA PRO A 429 37.18 9.70 -8.16
C PRO A 429 37.05 10.62 -9.37
N ALA A 430 37.44 11.88 -9.20
CA ALA A 430 37.44 12.90 -10.24
C ALA A 430 38.53 12.63 -11.30
N GLU A 431 38.39 11.56 -12.08
CA GLU A 431 39.15 11.31 -13.31
C GLU A 431 38.23 10.62 -14.32
N ASN A 432 37.44 11.46 -15.02
CA ASN A 432 36.91 11.26 -16.38
C ASN A 432 35.75 12.24 -16.70
N ALA A 433 35.55 13.29 -15.92
CA ALA A 433 34.78 14.47 -16.33
C ALA A 433 35.68 15.50 -17.03
N ARG A 434 36.33 15.09 -18.12
CA ARG A 434 36.94 16.00 -19.10
C ARG A 434 36.65 15.49 -20.51
N ALA A 435 35.42 15.74 -20.97
CA ALA A 435 35.15 16.09 -22.35
C ALA A 435 33.73 16.69 -22.42
N ASP A 436 33.68 17.91 -22.94
CA ASP A 436 32.49 18.61 -23.45
C ASP A 436 31.49 19.20 -22.46
N ALA A 437 31.97 20.20 -21.72
CA ALA A 437 31.21 21.42 -21.54
C ALA A 437 31.90 22.56 -22.32
N THR A 438 31.46 22.81 -23.55
CA THR A 438 31.72 24.08 -24.22
C THR A 438 30.39 24.80 -24.42
N LEU A 439 30.30 25.95 -23.76
CA LEU A 439 29.18 26.89 -23.73
C LEU A 439 28.76 27.35 -25.13
N MET A 440 27.46 27.52 -25.35
CA MET A 440 26.92 28.60 -26.20
C MET A 440 25.62 29.18 -25.60
N PRO A 441 25.30 30.46 -25.89
CA PRO A 441 24.50 31.33 -25.05
C PRO A 441 23.04 31.48 -25.50
N ALA A 442 22.25 32.15 -24.67
CA ALA A 442 20.91 32.59 -24.99
C ALA A 442 20.93 33.70 -26.05
N SER A 443 20.47 33.41 -27.28
CA SER A 443 19.63 34.27 -28.14
C SER A 443 19.57 33.75 -29.59
N ALA A 444 18.41 33.22 -29.98
CA ALA A 444 17.88 33.31 -31.35
C ALA A 444 16.41 32.87 -31.30
N LEU A 445 15.53 33.87 -31.20
CA LEU A 445 14.12 33.78 -31.51
C LEU A 445 13.95 33.60 -33.04
N LEU A 446 12.88 32.89 -33.40
CA LEU A 446 12.10 32.97 -34.65
C LEU A 446 12.72 32.47 -35.95
N GLU A 447 12.25 31.29 -36.38
CA GLU A 447 11.60 31.04 -37.68
C GLU A 447 10.93 29.66 -37.59
N GLN A 448 9.63 29.61 -37.31
CA GLN A 448 8.58 29.35 -38.31
C GLN A 448 8.90 28.22 -39.29
N SER A 449 8.30 27.07 -39.05
CA SER A 449 7.69 26.25 -40.10
C SER A 449 6.59 25.38 -39.47
N LEU A 450 5.34 25.76 -39.77
CA LEU A 450 4.18 24.87 -39.71
C LEU A 450 4.45 23.61 -40.56
N PRO A 451 3.80 22.49 -40.25
CA PRO A 451 3.14 21.76 -41.33
C PRO A 451 1.64 21.75 -41.12
N ALA A 452 0.96 22.16 -42.19
CA ALA A 452 -0.46 21.96 -42.41
C ALA A 452 -0.82 20.47 -42.45
N GLU A 453 -2.11 20.22 -42.23
CA GLU A 453 -2.80 18.93 -42.25
C GLU A 453 -2.46 18.05 -43.46
N GLY A 454 -2.32 16.74 -43.20
CA GLY A 454 -2.49 15.70 -44.21
C GLY A 454 -1.51 14.52 -44.13
N GLY A 455 -1.86 13.47 -43.34
CA GLY A 455 -1.44 12.09 -43.65
C GLY A 455 -0.71 11.29 -42.56
N ALA A 456 -1.48 10.49 -41.82
CA ALA A 456 -1.15 9.21 -41.14
C ALA A 456 -0.05 9.17 -40.04
N GLU A 457 -0.53 8.87 -38.83
CA GLU A 457 0.17 8.70 -37.55
C GLU A 457 1.13 7.49 -37.51
N GLY A 458 2.27 7.65 -36.82
CA GLY A 458 3.16 6.57 -36.39
C GLY A 458 3.67 6.82 -34.96
N GLN A 459 2.90 6.38 -33.95
CA GLN A 459 3.34 6.34 -32.55
C GLN A 459 4.55 5.40 -32.38
N ARG A 460 5.59 5.87 -31.66
CA ARG A 460 6.70 5.04 -31.18
C ARG A 460 6.15 3.90 -30.31
N ALA A 461 6.25 2.67 -30.79
CA ALA A 461 5.76 1.47 -30.12
C ALA A 461 6.57 1.16 -28.84
N ALA A 462 5.86 0.97 -27.73
CA ALA A 462 6.41 0.37 -26.51
C ALA A 462 6.79 -1.10 -26.75
N ASP A 463 7.74 -1.64 -25.99
CA ASP A 463 8.14 -3.06 -26.06
C ASP A 463 6.92 -3.98 -25.79
N PRO A 464 6.47 -4.80 -26.77
CA PRO A 464 5.31 -5.68 -26.64
C PRO A 464 5.37 -6.60 -25.43
N GLN A 465 6.57 -7.09 -25.08
CA GLN A 465 6.75 -8.02 -23.95
C GLN A 465 6.52 -7.32 -22.61
N ALA A 466 6.97 -6.09 -22.45
CA ALA A 466 6.75 -5.31 -21.24
C ALA A 466 5.26 -5.04 -21.01
N VAL A 467 4.52 -4.70 -22.08
CA VAL A 467 3.07 -4.44 -22.02
C VAL A 467 2.29 -5.72 -21.67
N LEU A 468 2.61 -6.85 -22.30
CA LEU A 468 1.96 -8.13 -21.97
C LEU A 468 2.25 -8.58 -20.54
N SER A 469 3.48 -8.39 -20.07
CA SER A 469 3.90 -8.78 -18.71
C SER A 469 3.20 -7.94 -17.64
N ALA A 470 3.10 -6.62 -17.87
CA ALA A 470 2.36 -5.71 -17.02
C ALA A 470 0.88 -6.08 -16.96
N GLY A 471 0.22 -6.25 -18.11
CA GLY A 471 -1.20 -6.59 -18.14
C GLY A 471 -1.52 -7.94 -17.51
N ILE A 472 -0.72 -8.99 -17.74
CA ILE A 472 -0.91 -10.29 -17.06
C ILE A 472 -0.89 -10.12 -15.54
N GLN A 473 0.02 -9.31 -15.01
CA GLN A 473 0.09 -9.06 -13.58
C GLN A 473 -1.13 -8.27 -13.08
N ASP A 474 -1.51 -7.20 -13.78
CA ASP A 474 -2.63 -6.35 -13.36
C ASP A 474 -3.93 -7.16 -13.30
N ILE A 475 -4.17 -7.98 -14.33
CA ILE A 475 -5.33 -8.89 -14.38
C ILE A 475 -5.28 -9.93 -13.27
N SER A 476 -4.10 -10.48 -12.99
CA SER A 476 -3.95 -11.46 -11.90
C SER A 476 -4.22 -10.85 -10.54
N ASN A 477 -3.87 -9.57 -10.32
CA ASN A 477 -4.18 -8.85 -9.09
C ASN A 477 -5.68 -8.53 -9.00
N THR A 478 -6.31 -8.06 -10.09
CA THR A 478 -7.75 -7.77 -10.12
C THR A 478 -8.60 -9.02 -9.86
N LEU A 479 -8.14 -10.21 -10.28
CA LEU A 479 -8.84 -11.48 -10.02
C LEU A 479 -8.79 -11.94 -8.55
N VAL A 480 -7.94 -11.33 -7.71
CA VAL A 480 -7.81 -11.63 -6.28
C VAL A 480 -8.73 -10.74 -5.42
N GLU A 481 -9.15 -9.60 -5.95
CA GLU A 481 -10.08 -8.65 -5.31
C GLU A 481 -11.54 -8.90 -5.77
N ASP A 482 -12.51 -8.17 -5.22
CA ASP A 482 -13.89 -8.18 -5.72
C ASP A 482 -13.93 -7.57 -7.14
N PHE A 483 -14.12 -8.41 -8.17
CA PHE A 483 -14.06 -7.98 -9.56
C PHE A 483 -15.38 -8.17 -10.32
N ARG A 484 -15.58 -7.32 -11.34
CA ARG A 484 -16.64 -7.49 -12.34
C ARG A 484 -16.06 -8.17 -13.58
N LEU A 485 -16.64 -9.30 -13.98
CA LEU A 485 -16.17 -10.10 -15.11
C LEU A 485 -15.95 -9.30 -16.40
N ASN A 486 -16.87 -8.38 -16.72
CA ASN A 486 -16.77 -7.58 -17.95
C ASN A 486 -15.55 -6.64 -17.93
N ASP A 487 -15.17 -6.13 -16.76
CA ASP A 487 -14.06 -5.18 -16.62
C ASP A 487 -12.72 -5.92 -16.78
N VAL A 488 -12.58 -7.10 -16.17
CA VAL A 488 -11.41 -7.97 -16.35
C VAL A 488 -11.23 -8.40 -17.81
N LEU A 489 -12.31 -8.85 -18.46
CA LEU A 489 -12.25 -9.22 -19.88
C LEU A 489 -11.89 -8.04 -20.78
N ARG A 490 -12.34 -6.82 -20.43
CA ARG A 490 -11.96 -5.59 -21.15
C ARG A 490 -10.47 -5.29 -21.00
N ILE A 491 -9.91 -5.37 -19.79
CA ILE A 491 -8.47 -5.17 -19.55
C ILE A 491 -7.62 -6.18 -20.33
N ILE A 492 -8.06 -7.45 -20.41
CA ILE A 492 -7.40 -8.50 -21.19
C ILE A 492 -7.34 -8.14 -22.67
N LEU A 493 -8.48 -7.78 -23.26
CA LEU A 493 -8.55 -7.45 -24.70
C LEU A 493 -7.76 -6.17 -25.00
N GLU A 494 -7.79 -5.18 -24.10
CA GLU A 494 -7.04 -3.94 -24.25
C GLU A 494 -5.52 -4.17 -24.20
N THR A 495 -5.06 -5.03 -23.30
CA THR A 495 -3.65 -5.41 -23.18
C THR A 495 -3.19 -6.12 -24.45
N MET A 496 -3.98 -7.07 -24.96
CA MET A 496 -3.70 -7.75 -26.23
C MET A 496 -3.64 -6.75 -27.40
N TYR A 497 -4.58 -5.81 -27.47
CA TYR A 497 -4.66 -4.79 -28.51
C TYR A 497 -3.42 -3.87 -28.50
N ARG A 498 -3.08 -3.30 -27.33
CA ARG A 498 -1.97 -2.35 -27.17
C ARG A 498 -0.61 -3.01 -27.39
N ALA A 499 -0.41 -4.24 -26.92
CA ALA A 499 0.89 -4.89 -26.98
C ALA A 499 1.27 -5.38 -28.37
N MET A 500 0.33 -6.03 -29.09
CA MET A 500 0.63 -6.68 -30.36
C MET A 500 0.38 -5.77 -31.58
N GLY A 501 -0.16 -4.57 -31.34
CA GLY A 501 -0.60 -3.66 -32.39
C GLY A 501 -1.61 -4.31 -33.33
N PHE A 502 -2.52 -5.12 -32.79
CA PHE A 502 -3.62 -5.69 -33.58
C PHE A 502 -4.49 -4.54 -34.11
N LYS A 503 -5.01 -4.67 -35.33
CA LYS A 503 -5.96 -3.69 -35.84
C LYS A 503 -7.26 -3.80 -35.06
N ARG A 504 -7.76 -5.03 -34.85
CA ARG A 504 -8.95 -5.29 -34.03
C ARG A 504 -8.72 -6.49 -33.11
N VAL A 505 -9.31 -6.42 -31.91
CA VAL A 505 -9.40 -7.52 -30.95
C VAL A 505 -10.84 -7.61 -30.45
N LEU A 506 -11.46 -8.77 -30.53
CA LEU A 506 -12.88 -8.98 -30.23
C LEU A 506 -13.09 -10.21 -29.35
N LEU A 507 -13.95 -10.09 -28.35
CA LEU A 507 -14.44 -11.24 -27.58
C LEU A 507 -15.78 -11.72 -28.16
N CYS A 508 -15.84 -13.02 -28.44
CA CYS A 508 -17.04 -13.74 -28.85
C CYS A 508 -17.50 -14.66 -27.71
N VAL A 509 -18.78 -14.64 -27.40
CA VAL A 509 -19.37 -15.47 -26.34
C VAL A 509 -20.37 -16.43 -26.96
N ARG A 510 -20.41 -17.66 -26.43
CA ARG A 510 -21.37 -18.67 -26.86
C ARG A 510 -22.74 -18.43 -26.24
N ASP A 511 -23.77 -18.41 -27.07
CA ASP A 511 -25.15 -18.54 -26.62
C ASP A 511 -25.48 -20.04 -26.50
N ALA A 512 -25.79 -20.49 -25.27
CA ALA A 512 -26.12 -21.88 -24.97
C ALA A 512 -27.45 -22.34 -25.58
N ARG A 513 -28.41 -21.43 -25.84
CA ARG A 513 -29.74 -21.80 -26.36
C ARG A 513 -29.70 -22.10 -27.86
N THR A 514 -28.97 -21.28 -28.60
CA THR A 514 -28.87 -21.37 -30.07
C THR A 514 -27.60 -22.07 -30.54
N ASN A 515 -26.67 -22.37 -29.62
CA ASN A 515 -25.35 -22.92 -29.92
C ASN A 515 -24.54 -22.07 -30.93
N THR A 516 -24.74 -20.75 -30.88
CA THR A 516 -24.07 -19.78 -31.77
C THR A 516 -23.04 -18.97 -31.00
N MET A 517 -21.87 -18.76 -31.60
CA MET A 517 -20.88 -17.79 -31.13
C MET A 517 -21.27 -16.40 -31.64
N CYS A 518 -21.35 -15.42 -30.75
CA CYS A 518 -21.69 -14.03 -31.08
C CYS A 518 -20.61 -13.08 -30.56
N GLY A 519 -20.17 -12.14 -31.40
CA GLY A 519 -19.32 -11.03 -30.96
C GLY A 519 -20.02 -10.17 -29.90
N ARG A 520 -19.31 -9.82 -28.82
CA ARG A 520 -19.86 -9.05 -27.71
C ARG A 520 -19.29 -7.63 -27.65
N PHE A 521 -17.97 -7.52 -27.47
CA PHE A 521 -17.26 -6.24 -27.45
C PHE A 521 -15.77 -6.45 -27.74
N GLY A 522 -15.05 -5.37 -28.07
CA GLY A 522 -13.65 -5.40 -28.47
C GLY A 522 -13.01 -4.02 -28.58
N PHE A 523 -11.81 -3.96 -29.15
CA PHE A 523 -11.03 -2.76 -29.41
C PHE A 523 -10.58 -2.73 -30.88
N GLY A 524 -10.49 -1.54 -31.46
CA GLY A 524 -10.11 -1.31 -32.86
C GLY A 524 -11.18 -0.57 -33.68
N PRO A 525 -10.86 -0.14 -34.91
CA PRO A 525 -11.81 0.56 -35.78
C PRO A 525 -12.96 -0.38 -36.18
N GLU A 526 -14.19 0.15 -36.20
CA GLU A 526 -15.41 -0.56 -36.63
C GLU A 526 -15.73 -1.85 -35.84
N VAL A 527 -15.16 -2.02 -34.64
CA VAL A 527 -15.33 -3.26 -33.84
C VAL A 527 -16.80 -3.54 -33.50
N GLY A 528 -17.63 -2.49 -33.39
CA GLY A 528 -19.07 -2.62 -33.11
C GLY A 528 -19.87 -3.21 -34.28
N GLU A 529 -19.47 -2.91 -35.52
CA GLU A 529 -20.08 -3.53 -36.71
C GLU A 529 -19.57 -4.95 -36.88
N LEU A 530 -18.27 -5.16 -36.70
CA LEU A 530 -17.67 -6.49 -36.72
C LEU A 530 -18.29 -7.41 -35.67
N ALA A 531 -18.55 -6.94 -34.45
CA ALA A 531 -19.19 -7.73 -33.40
C ALA A 531 -20.58 -8.25 -33.80
N ARG A 532 -21.37 -7.46 -34.55
CA ARG A 532 -22.68 -7.86 -35.06
C ARG A 532 -22.57 -8.85 -36.22
N GLN A 533 -21.55 -8.69 -37.06
CA GLN A 533 -21.33 -9.54 -38.24
C GLN A 533 -20.68 -10.89 -37.87
N LEU A 534 -19.89 -10.94 -36.81
CA LEU A 534 -19.17 -12.14 -36.36
C LEU A 534 -20.09 -13.05 -35.52
N ARG A 535 -21.07 -13.65 -36.22
CA ARG A 535 -22.02 -14.61 -35.66
C ARG A 535 -21.98 -15.91 -36.46
N PHE A 536 -21.60 -17.02 -35.83
CA PHE A 536 -21.53 -18.32 -36.50
C PHE A 536 -22.05 -19.46 -35.63
N SER A 537 -22.66 -20.45 -36.28
CA SER A 537 -23.16 -21.66 -35.63
C SER A 537 -22.04 -22.70 -35.51
N LEU A 538 -21.89 -23.26 -34.31
CA LEU A 538 -20.94 -24.36 -34.06
C LEU A 538 -21.40 -25.70 -34.67
N ALA A 539 -22.64 -25.79 -35.17
CA ALA A 539 -23.21 -27.02 -35.73
C ALA A 539 -23.23 -27.06 -37.26
N ALA A 540 -23.12 -25.91 -37.95
CA ALA A 540 -23.46 -25.83 -39.38
C ALA A 540 -22.34 -26.29 -40.34
N GLN A 541 -21.06 -26.19 -39.96
CA GLN A 541 -19.91 -26.56 -40.79
C GLN A 541 -18.69 -26.96 -39.93
N PRO A 542 -18.48 -28.25 -39.61
CA PRO A 542 -17.44 -28.67 -38.67
C PRO A 542 -15.99 -28.48 -39.18
N ASP A 543 -15.77 -28.39 -40.50
CA ASP A 543 -14.43 -28.33 -41.09
C ASP A 543 -13.81 -26.93 -41.18
N ASN A 544 -14.57 -25.89 -40.80
CA ASN A 544 -14.10 -24.52 -40.88
C ASN A 544 -13.11 -24.18 -39.74
N VAL A 545 -12.19 -23.24 -39.97
CA VAL A 545 -11.11 -22.91 -39.02
C VAL A 545 -11.65 -22.46 -37.66
N PHE A 546 -12.75 -21.71 -37.62
CA PHE A 546 -13.36 -21.19 -36.40
C PHE A 546 -13.97 -22.31 -35.52
N ASN A 547 -14.67 -23.25 -36.13
CA ASN A 547 -15.28 -24.39 -35.46
C ASN A 547 -14.22 -25.41 -35.05
N VAL A 548 -13.18 -25.63 -35.86
CA VAL A 548 -12.07 -26.52 -35.51
C VAL A 548 -11.27 -25.98 -34.33
N ALA A 549 -10.96 -24.68 -34.31
CA ALA A 549 -10.30 -24.03 -33.18
C ALA A 549 -11.14 -24.16 -31.91
N THR A 550 -12.43 -23.87 -32.01
CA THR A 550 -13.36 -23.87 -30.87
C THR A 550 -13.66 -25.28 -30.34
N ALA A 551 -13.80 -26.27 -31.23
CA ALA A 551 -14.12 -27.65 -30.86
C ALA A 551 -12.90 -28.40 -30.29
N ARG A 552 -11.71 -28.16 -30.84
CA ARG A 552 -10.47 -28.79 -30.34
C ARG A 552 -9.81 -28.01 -29.21
N GLY A 553 -10.23 -26.76 -28.96
CA GLY A 553 -9.62 -25.89 -27.96
C GLY A 553 -8.17 -25.52 -28.29
N VAL A 554 -7.80 -25.50 -29.57
CA VAL A 554 -6.44 -25.23 -30.03
C VAL A 554 -6.36 -23.82 -30.59
N ASP A 555 -5.32 -23.09 -30.20
CA ASP A 555 -5.04 -21.76 -30.75
C ASP A 555 -4.69 -21.86 -32.22
N VAL A 556 -5.30 -21.00 -33.05
CA VAL A 556 -5.05 -20.98 -34.48
C VAL A 556 -4.47 -19.63 -34.88
N LEU A 557 -3.31 -19.67 -35.52
CA LEU A 557 -2.63 -18.53 -36.11
C LEU A 557 -2.65 -18.67 -37.64
N ILE A 558 -3.31 -17.75 -38.34
CA ILE A 558 -3.37 -17.72 -39.80
C ILE A 558 -2.53 -16.56 -40.31
N SER A 559 -1.38 -16.87 -40.91
CA SER A 559 -0.47 -15.86 -41.49
C SER A 559 -1.00 -15.28 -42.81
N ASP A 560 -1.79 -16.05 -43.57
CA ASP A 560 -2.46 -15.65 -44.80
C ASP A 560 -3.75 -16.46 -45.03
N VAL A 561 -4.86 -15.77 -45.32
CA VAL A 561 -6.19 -16.34 -45.59
C VAL A 561 -6.32 -16.87 -47.02
N ASP A 562 -5.46 -16.41 -47.93
CA ASP A 562 -5.46 -16.79 -49.34
C ASP A 562 -4.53 -17.99 -49.64
N ASP A 563 -3.83 -18.53 -48.63
CA ASP A 563 -2.98 -19.72 -48.78
C ASP A 563 -3.83 -20.91 -49.27
N PRO A 564 -3.48 -21.58 -50.40
CA PRO A 564 -4.26 -22.66 -50.99
C PRO A 564 -4.54 -23.83 -50.03
N LYS A 565 -3.74 -24.04 -48.98
CA LYS A 565 -3.97 -25.09 -47.96
C LYS A 565 -5.06 -24.74 -46.96
N ILE A 566 -5.27 -23.45 -46.69
CA ILE A 566 -6.20 -22.95 -45.66
C ILE A 566 -7.41 -22.28 -46.30
N ALA A 567 -7.30 -21.85 -47.56
CA ALA A 567 -8.31 -21.08 -48.25
C ALA A 567 -9.67 -21.79 -48.28
N ALA A 568 -9.69 -23.11 -48.49
CA ALA A 568 -10.92 -23.92 -48.48
C ALA A 568 -11.59 -24.01 -47.08
N ARG A 569 -10.87 -23.72 -45.99
CA ARG A 569 -11.33 -23.87 -44.60
C ARG A 569 -11.76 -22.56 -43.94
N VAL A 570 -11.46 -21.41 -44.56
CA VAL A 570 -11.95 -20.10 -44.09
C VAL A 570 -13.37 -19.88 -44.59
N PRO A 571 -14.35 -19.56 -43.71
CA PRO A 571 -15.73 -19.39 -44.12
C PRO A 571 -15.96 -18.28 -45.15
N ALA A 572 -16.89 -18.50 -46.07
CA ALA A 572 -17.26 -17.50 -47.08
C ALA A 572 -17.87 -16.22 -46.47
N TRP A 573 -18.55 -16.33 -45.32
CA TRP A 573 -19.07 -15.16 -44.61
C TRP A 573 -17.92 -14.26 -44.13
N TYR A 574 -16.85 -14.85 -43.59
CA TYR A 574 -15.69 -14.11 -43.08
C TYR A 574 -14.98 -13.34 -44.19
N ARG A 575 -14.80 -13.96 -45.36
CA ARG A 575 -14.20 -13.29 -46.54
C ARG A 575 -15.01 -12.11 -47.06
N LYS A 576 -16.33 -12.14 -46.90
CA LYS A 576 -17.21 -11.06 -47.36
C LYS A 576 -17.32 -9.93 -46.34
N SER A 577 -17.20 -10.23 -45.05
CA SER A 577 -17.41 -9.27 -43.97
C SER A 577 -16.12 -8.68 -43.39
N VAL A 578 -14.97 -9.35 -43.56
CA VAL A 578 -13.70 -8.94 -42.93
C VAL A 578 -12.60 -8.85 -43.99
N ALA A 579 -12.02 -7.66 -44.15
CA ALA A 579 -10.93 -7.39 -45.10
C ALA A 579 -9.54 -7.85 -44.63
N ALA A 580 -9.43 -8.39 -43.40
CA ALA A 580 -8.18 -8.82 -42.80
C ALA A 580 -7.66 -10.12 -43.41
N ARG A 581 -6.38 -10.11 -43.82
CA ARG A 581 -5.71 -11.28 -44.43
C ARG A 581 -4.96 -12.15 -43.44
N THR A 582 -4.77 -11.71 -42.20
CA THR A 582 -4.17 -12.49 -41.12
C THR A 582 -4.95 -12.32 -39.82
N PHE A 583 -5.13 -13.41 -39.10
CA PHE A 583 -5.85 -13.40 -37.82
C PHE A 583 -5.38 -14.52 -36.89
N VAL A 584 -5.67 -14.34 -35.60
CA VAL A 584 -5.44 -15.34 -34.56
C VAL A 584 -6.73 -15.60 -33.78
N LEU A 585 -6.95 -16.87 -33.43
CA LEU A 585 -8.07 -17.34 -32.64
C LEU A 585 -7.57 -17.99 -31.36
N PHE A 586 -8.06 -17.50 -30.22
CA PHE A 586 -7.83 -18.09 -28.92
C PHE A 586 -9.16 -18.61 -28.36
N PRO A 587 -9.43 -19.92 -28.42
CA PRO A 587 -10.65 -20.49 -27.85
C PRO A 587 -10.58 -20.55 -26.31
N LEU A 588 -11.68 -20.19 -25.64
CA LEU A 588 -11.83 -20.28 -24.18
C LEU A 588 -12.77 -21.45 -23.86
N THR A 589 -12.19 -22.53 -23.33
CA THR A 589 -12.91 -23.76 -23.00
C THR A 589 -12.90 -24.02 -21.50
N ILE A 590 -14.03 -24.48 -20.95
CA ILE A 590 -14.18 -24.89 -19.55
C ILE A 590 -14.67 -26.33 -19.54
N LYS A 591 -13.94 -27.25 -18.89
CA LYS A 591 -14.25 -28.70 -18.86
C LYS A 591 -14.54 -29.28 -20.26
N ALA A 592 -13.68 -28.95 -21.25
CA ALA A 592 -13.82 -29.34 -22.65
C ALA A 592 -15.08 -28.81 -23.38
N ARG A 593 -15.80 -27.83 -22.81
CA ARG A 593 -16.90 -27.12 -23.48
C ARG A 593 -16.46 -25.72 -23.88
N PRO A 594 -16.68 -25.29 -25.14
CA PRO A 594 -16.38 -23.91 -25.55
C PRO A 594 -17.39 -22.94 -24.94
N VAL A 595 -16.89 -21.88 -24.32
CA VAL A 595 -17.69 -20.84 -23.64
C VAL A 595 -17.51 -19.48 -24.31
N ALA A 596 -16.28 -19.15 -24.72
CA ALA A 596 -15.96 -17.91 -25.41
C ALA A 596 -14.77 -18.11 -26.37
N MET A 597 -14.45 -17.09 -27.16
CA MET A 597 -13.30 -17.07 -28.05
C MET A 597 -12.82 -15.63 -28.23
N ILE A 598 -11.51 -15.42 -28.20
CA ILE A 598 -10.90 -14.13 -28.54
C ILE A 598 -10.41 -14.20 -29.98
N TYR A 599 -10.79 -13.20 -30.77
CA TYR A 599 -10.40 -12.99 -32.16
C TYR A 599 -9.51 -11.75 -32.24
N ALA A 600 -8.41 -11.81 -33.00
CA ALA A 600 -7.61 -10.63 -33.30
C ALA A 600 -7.03 -10.66 -34.72
N ASP A 601 -6.91 -9.49 -35.37
CA ASP A 601 -6.54 -9.39 -36.79
C ASP A 601 -5.52 -8.29 -37.15
N LYS A 602 -4.93 -8.41 -38.35
CA LYS A 602 -4.18 -7.35 -39.06
C LYS A 602 -4.49 -7.38 -40.57
N ASP A 603 -4.26 -6.27 -41.25
CA ASP A 603 -4.63 -6.10 -42.66
C ASP A 603 -3.68 -6.81 -43.63
N ARG A 604 -2.35 -6.75 -43.39
CA ARG A 604 -1.36 -7.26 -44.35
C ARG A 604 -0.98 -8.72 -44.08
N PRO A 605 -0.80 -9.52 -45.14
CA PRO A 605 -0.34 -10.90 -44.99
C PRO A 605 1.08 -10.92 -44.39
N GLY A 606 1.31 -11.81 -43.42
CA GLY A 606 2.62 -11.96 -42.76
C GLY A 606 3.02 -10.87 -41.76
N GLU A 607 2.11 -9.93 -41.44
CA GLU A 607 2.33 -8.86 -40.45
C GLU A 607 2.14 -9.35 -38.99
N LEU A 608 1.50 -10.50 -38.81
CA LEU A 608 1.36 -11.19 -37.53
C LEU A 608 2.60 -12.04 -37.22
N ARG A 609 3.71 -11.38 -36.86
CA ARG A 609 4.92 -12.07 -36.37
C ARG A 609 4.87 -12.13 -34.86
N ILE A 610 4.46 -13.27 -34.32
CA ILE A 610 4.41 -13.52 -32.88
C ILE A 610 5.55 -14.46 -32.52
N SER A 611 6.47 -14.04 -31.67
CA SER A 611 7.52 -14.90 -31.12
C SER A 611 6.93 -15.97 -30.20
N GLU A 612 7.68 -17.07 -29.95
CA GLU A 612 7.21 -18.12 -29.04
C GLU A 612 6.93 -17.59 -27.62
N GLN A 613 7.74 -16.63 -27.16
CA GLN A 613 7.58 -16.00 -25.85
C GLN A 613 6.30 -15.14 -25.79
N GLU A 614 6.05 -14.30 -26.79
CA GLU A 614 4.82 -13.50 -26.87
C GLU A 614 3.57 -14.39 -26.98
N LEU A 615 3.66 -15.49 -27.74
CA LEU A 615 2.57 -16.45 -27.85
C LEU A 615 2.28 -17.13 -26.50
N ALA A 616 3.32 -17.46 -25.72
CA ALA A 616 3.16 -17.99 -24.37
C ALA A 616 2.48 -16.98 -23.41
N MET A 617 2.80 -15.69 -23.55
CA MET A 617 2.18 -14.62 -22.77
C MET A 617 0.71 -14.38 -23.17
N LEU A 618 0.39 -14.37 -24.47
CA LEU A 618 -1.00 -14.29 -24.96
C LEU A 618 -1.83 -15.50 -24.50
N ARG A 619 -1.25 -16.71 -24.50
CA ARG A 619 -1.87 -17.90 -23.92
C ARG A 619 -2.13 -17.75 -22.42
N THR A 620 -1.23 -17.08 -21.70
CA THR A 620 -1.40 -16.80 -20.28
C THR A 620 -2.57 -15.85 -20.05
N LEU A 621 -2.69 -14.75 -20.82
CA LEU A 621 -3.85 -13.85 -20.80
C LEU A 621 -5.16 -14.58 -21.11
N ARG A 622 -5.18 -15.43 -22.13
CA ARG A 622 -6.33 -16.30 -22.44
C ARG A 622 -6.70 -17.18 -21.24
N ASN A 623 -5.73 -17.79 -20.58
CA ASN A 623 -5.99 -18.65 -19.41
C ASN A 623 -6.57 -17.84 -18.24
N GLN A 624 -6.12 -16.59 -18.04
CA GLN A 624 -6.71 -15.71 -17.03
C GLN A 624 -8.17 -15.35 -17.36
N ALA A 625 -8.50 -15.13 -18.63
CA ALA A 625 -9.89 -14.94 -19.04
C ALA A 625 -10.77 -16.17 -18.74
N VAL A 626 -10.25 -17.38 -18.95
CA VAL A 626 -10.95 -18.63 -18.59
C VAL A 626 -11.18 -18.72 -17.09
N LEU A 627 -10.18 -18.35 -16.28
CA LEU A 627 -10.29 -18.35 -14.82
C LEU A 627 -11.34 -17.33 -14.34
N ALA A 628 -11.32 -16.12 -14.88
CA ALA A 628 -12.30 -15.07 -14.58
C ALA A 628 -13.74 -15.55 -14.83
N ILE A 629 -13.98 -16.18 -15.99
CA ILE A 629 -15.30 -16.71 -16.36
C ILE A 629 -15.72 -17.86 -15.41
N LYS A 630 -14.78 -18.68 -14.95
CA LYS A 630 -15.04 -19.79 -14.02
C LYS A 630 -15.36 -19.33 -12.59
N GLN A 631 -14.83 -18.19 -12.16
CA GLN A 631 -15.09 -17.64 -10.82
C GLN A 631 -16.37 -16.82 -10.77
N ALA A 632 -16.75 -16.17 -11.88
CA ALA A 632 -17.92 -15.31 -11.97
C ALA A 632 -19.24 -16.05 -12.30
N GLY A 633 -19.18 -17.33 -12.69
CA GLY A 633 -20.34 -18.16 -13.02
C GLY A 633 -20.31 -19.47 -12.24
#